data_AF-A0A388KFY5-F1
#
_entry.id   AF-A0A388KFY5-F1
#
_cell.length_a   1.000
_cell.length_b   1.000
_cell.length_c   1.000
_cell.angle_alpha   90.00
_cell.angle_beta   90.00
_cell.angle_gamma   90.00
#
_symmetry.space_group_name_H-M   'P 1'
#
loop_
_entity.id
_entity.type
_entity.pdbx_description
1 polymer ?
#
loop_
_entity_poly.entity_id
_entity_poly.type
_entity_poly.pdbx_seq_one_letter_code
_entity_poly.pdbx_strand_id
1 'polypeptide(L)'
;MATRRAGKELDSIKATNQALLHDVLALRDEMEHLKRGSKRGVEAVTEKTPPAEPARGKSRQEKSCQTPVEWAKMADAYRRLRDEKDMAEREVSVLEEQINRIKILSPSSSKKKKLFVRRRSSKEGISPTKKTADQVKVTFVRKIGEEKEVFNKRVSCDLAKLRKAQLETLCADKAIEYAGVKKTAGDLADIYTARAYGQPVNRCLASDNEDDEQNDEGDDDSTDVPATSTEVPAASETS
;
A
#
# COMPACT_ATOMS: atom_id res chain seq x y z
N MET A 1 3.60 0.43 -36.94
CA MET A 1 4.54 1.33 -36.22
C MET A 1 4.85 0.87 -34.78
N ALA A 2 3.92 0.22 -34.05
CA ALA A 2 4.13 -0.18 -32.64
C ALA A 2 5.21 -1.25 -32.40
N THR A 3 5.46 -2.14 -33.36
CA THR A 3 6.44 -3.24 -33.24
C THR A 3 7.90 -2.77 -33.17
N ARG A 4 8.22 -1.58 -33.73
CA ARG A 4 9.59 -1.05 -33.75
C ARG A 4 10.04 -0.48 -32.40
N ARG A 5 9.11 0.01 -31.58
CA ARG A 5 9.42 0.51 -30.22
C ARG A 5 9.63 -0.65 -29.25
N ALA A 6 8.75 -1.64 -29.29
CA ALA A 6 8.87 -2.87 -28.50
C ALA A 6 10.19 -3.63 -28.77
N GLY A 7 10.68 -3.63 -30.01
CA GLY A 7 11.99 -4.22 -30.34
C GLY A 7 13.17 -3.52 -29.66
N LYS A 8 13.18 -2.18 -29.67
CA LYS A 8 14.25 -1.39 -29.02
C LYS A 8 14.24 -1.55 -27.51
N GLU A 9 13.06 -1.63 -26.91
CA GLU A 9 12.92 -1.88 -25.47
C GLU A 9 13.42 -3.28 -25.10
N LEU A 10 13.11 -4.29 -25.92
CA LEU A 10 13.61 -5.65 -25.72
C LEU A 10 15.14 -5.73 -25.81
N ASP A 11 15.75 -5.05 -26.79
CA ASP A 11 17.20 -5.02 -26.95
C ASP A 11 17.89 -4.28 -25.79
N SER A 12 17.28 -3.18 -25.31
CA SER A 12 17.74 -2.46 -24.11
C SER A 12 17.70 -3.37 -22.87
N ILE A 13 16.60 -4.08 -22.64
CA ILE A 13 16.44 -5.02 -21.52
C ILE A 13 17.44 -6.19 -21.59
N LYS A 14 17.77 -6.66 -22.80
CA LYS A 14 18.80 -7.70 -22.97
C LYS A 14 20.19 -7.18 -22.64
N ALA A 15 20.52 -5.97 -23.08
CA ALA A 15 21.81 -5.35 -22.79
C ALA A 15 21.99 -5.11 -21.29
N THR A 16 20.96 -4.60 -20.59
CA THR A 16 21.02 -4.38 -19.15
C THR A 16 21.12 -5.70 -18.38
N ASN A 17 20.39 -6.75 -18.77
CA ASN A 17 20.53 -8.08 -18.15
C ASN A 17 21.93 -8.66 -18.34
N GLN A 18 22.55 -8.50 -19.51
CA GLN A 18 23.92 -8.94 -19.72
C GLN A 18 24.91 -8.20 -18.81
N ALA A 19 24.78 -6.87 -18.70
CA ALA A 19 25.62 -6.06 -17.82
C ALA A 19 25.48 -6.50 -16.35
N LEU A 20 24.25 -6.65 -15.85
CA LEU A 20 24.00 -7.14 -14.49
C LEU A 20 24.60 -8.53 -14.23
N LEU A 21 24.54 -9.43 -15.21
CA LEU A 21 25.12 -10.77 -15.08
C LEU A 21 26.66 -10.69 -14.96
N HIS A 22 27.30 -9.81 -15.73
CA HIS A 22 28.73 -9.55 -15.60
C HIS A 22 29.09 -8.95 -14.24
N ASP A 23 28.33 -7.98 -13.75
CA ASP A 23 28.56 -7.34 -12.44
C ASP A 23 28.44 -8.36 -11.29
N VAL A 24 27.42 -9.23 -11.35
CA VAL A 24 27.23 -10.29 -10.35
C VAL A 24 28.39 -11.29 -10.36
N LEU A 25 28.92 -11.64 -11.53
CA LEU A 25 30.10 -12.51 -11.62
C LEU A 25 31.36 -11.83 -11.06
N ALA A 26 31.58 -10.55 -11.38
CA ALA A 26 32.71 -9.79 -10.85
C ALA A 26 32.66 -9.66 -9.32
N LEU A 27 31.50 -9.31 -8.76
CA LEU A 27 31.31 -9.22 -7.31
C LEU A 27 31.53 -10.57 -6.61
N ARG A 28 31.09 -11.67 -7.23
CA ARG A 28 31.34 -13.01 -6.71
C ARG A 28 32.84 -13.31 -6.65
N ASP A 29 33.57 -12.98 -7.71
CA ASP A 29 35.02 -13.18 -7.76
C ASP A 29 35.71 -12.32 -6.71
N GLU A 30 35.37 -11.04 -6.58
CA GLU A 30 35.90 -10.15 -5.53
C GLU A 30 35.64 -10.71 -4.13
N MET A 31 34.42 -11.15 -3.84
CA MET A 31 34.06 -11.77 -2.57
C MET A 31 34.90 -13.03 -2.30
N GLU A 32 35.17 -13.83 -3.34
CA GLU A 32 36.04 -15.00 -3.22
C GLU A 32 37.50 -14.59 -2.93
N HIS A 33 38.00 -13.51 -3.54
CA HIS A 33 39.31 -12.96 -3.25
C HIS A 33 39.41 -12.43 -1.81
N LEU A 34 38.42 -11.68 -1.33
CA LEU A 34 38.36 -11.22 0.07
C LEU A 34 38.34 -12.39 1.04
N LYS A 35 37.55 -13.43 0.75
CA LYS A 35 37.46 -14.65 1.57
C LYS A 35 38.79 -15.40 1.64
N ARG A 36 39.58 -15.41 0.57
CA ARG A 36 40.94 -16.00 0.56
C ARG A 36 41.97 -15.07 1.24
N GLY A 37 41.83 -13.75 1.10
CA GLY A 37 42.76 -12.74 1.64
C GLY A 37 42.62 -12.50 3.14
N SER A 38 41.44 -12.70 3.72
CA SER A 38 41.13 -12.41 5.13
C SER A 38 41.88 -13.28 6.16
N LYS A 39 42.64 -14.30 5.74
CA LYS A 39 43.39 -15.19 6.66
C LYS A 39 44.86 -14.80 6.93
N ARG A 40 45.38 -13.71 6.35
CA ARG A 40 46.76 -13.23 6.63
C ARG A 40 46.74 -11.87 7.29
N GLY A 41 46.75 -11.85 8.63
CA GLY A 41 46.82 -10.60 9.39
C GLY A 41 46.53 -10.73 10.88
N VAL A 42 46.83 -11.88 11.50
CA VAL A 42 46.95 -11.99 12.96
C VAL A 42 48.37 -12.48 13.23
N GLU A 43 49.34 -11.66 12.89
CA GLU A 43 50.74 -11.90 13.23
C GLU A 43 51.22 -10.73 14.09
N ALA A 44 51.25 -10.99 15.39
CA ALA A 44 52.16 -10.45 16.38
C ALA A 44 52.46 -8.93 16.32
N VAL A 45 51.56 -8.10 16.87
CA VAL A 45 52.00 -6.87 17.57
C VAL A 45 52.37 -7.28 18.98
N THR A 46 53.58 -7.82 19.13
CA THR A 46 54.24 -8.00 20.42
C THR A 46 54.70 -6.64 20.94
N GLU A 47 54.24 -6.32 22.15
CA GLU A 47 54.95 -5.56 23.18
C GLU A 47 55.44 -4.14 22.83
N LYS A 48 54.79 -3.13 23.42
CA LYS A 48 55.31 -2.37 24.58
C LYS A 48 54.50 -1.10 24.81
N THR A 49 53.56 -1.15 25.77
CA THR A 49 53.20 -0.15 26.79
C THR A 49 51.73 -0.33 27.18
N PRO A 50 51.38 -0.40 28.48
CA PRO A 50 49.98 -0.42 28.89
C PRO A 50 49.39 1.00 28.75
N PRO A 51 48.31 1.21 27.99
CA PRO A 51 47.59 2.47 28.04
C PRO A 51 46.88 2.55 29.39
N ALA A 52 47.01 3.71 30.04
CA ALA A 52 46.34 4.04 31.29
C ALA A 52 44.83 3.76 31.23
N GLU A 53 44.27 3.25 32.34
CA GLU A 53 42.86 2.90 32.50
C GLU A 53 41.93 4.01 31.99
N PRO A 54 41.13 3.75 30.93
CA PRO A 54 40.01 4.62 30.64
C PRO A 54 38.94 4.39 31.72
N ALA A 55 38.59 5.49 32.39
CA ALA A 55 37.51 5.56 33.35
C ALA A 55 36.25 4.86 32.80
N ARG A 56 35.63 4.05 33.67
CA ARG A 56 34.42 3.24 33.45
C ARG A 56 33.32 3.97 32.66
N GLY A 57 33.42 3.94 31.33
CA GLY A 57 32.32 4.16 30.41
C GLY A 57 31.78 2.80 30.00
N LYS A 58 30.53 2.50 30.34
CA LYS A 58 29.82 1.31 29.86
C LYS A 58 29.59 1.46 28.35
N SER A 59 30.60 1.19 27.53
CA SER A 59 30.41 1.04 26.09
C SER A 59 29.66 -0.27 25.88
N ARG A 60 28.34 -0.15 25.69
CA ARG A 60 27.47 -1.21 25.20
C ARG A 60 27.91 -1.51 23.77
N GLN A 61 29.00 -2.28 23.64
CA GLN A 61 29.47 -2.77 22.37
C GLN A 61 28.54 -3.90 21.98
N GLU A 62 27.42 -3.53 21.36
CA GLU A 62 26.48 -4.43 20.70
C GLU A 62 27.11 -4.94 19.40
N LYS A 63 28.27 -5.60 19.53
CA LYS A 63 28.76 -6.52 18.52
C LYS A 63 27.84 -7.72 18.60
N SER A 64 26.78 -7.68 17.80
CA SER A 64 25.91 -8.81 17.47
C SER A 64 26.76 -9.89 16.77
N CYS A 65 27.58 -10.58 17.55
CA CYS A 65 28.12 -11.87 17.15
C CYS A 65 26.92 -12.79 17.01
N GLN A 66 26.36 -12.89 15.80
CA GLN A 66 25.23 -13.75 15.49
C GLN A 66 25.53 -15.15 16.00
N THR A 67 24.89 -15.51 17.11
CA THR A 67 25.14 -16.80 17.74
C THR A 67 24.62 -17.91 16.83
N PRO A 68 25.21 -19.11 16.82
CA PRO A 68 24.70 -20.25 16.04
C PRO A 68 23.20 -20.53 16.26
N VAL A 69 22.68 -20.16 17.43
CA VAL A 69 21.25 -20.23 17.78
C VAL A 69 20.40 -19.26 16.94
N GLU A 70 20.89 -18.05 16.67
CA GLU A 70 20.20 -17.07 15.81
C GLU A 70 20.15 -17.53 14.36
N TRP A 71 21.23 -18.13 13.84
CA TRP A 71 21.25 -18.73 12.50
C TRP A 71 20.21 -19.85 12.36
N ALA A 72 20.08 -20.71 13.37
CA ALA A 72 19.05 -21.75 13.39
C ALA A 72 17.64 -21.14 13.38
N LYS A 73 17.38 -20.12 14.21
CA LYS A 73 16.09 -19.40 14.24
C LYS A 73 15.77 -18.76 12.90
N MET A 74 16.75 -18.15 12.24
CA MET A 74 16.60 -17.52 10.93
C MET A 74 16.27 -18.57 9.86
N ALA A 75 16.99 -19.70 9.83
CA ALA A 75 16.72 -20.80 8.92
C ALA A 75 15.30 -21.39 9.11
N ASP A 76 14.85 -21.52 10.35
CA ASP A 76 13.49 -21.98 10.66
C ASP A 76 12.44 -20.95 10.25
N ALA A 77 12.70 -19.65 10.44
CA ALA A 77 11.82 -18.58 9.97
C ALA A 77 11.67 -18.59 8.45
N TYR A 78 12.78 -18.75 7.70
CA TYR A 78 12.74 -18.88 6.24
C TYR A 78 11.97 -20.11 5.78
N ARG A 79 12.10 -21.25 6.48
CA ARG A 79 11.35 -22.47 6.15
C ARG A 79 9.85 -22.26 6.33
N ARG A 80 9.43 -21.69 7.47
CA ARG A 80 8.02 -21.36 7.74
C ARG A 80 7.44 -20.41 6.70
N LEU A 81 8.19 -19.36 6.34
CA LEU A 81 7.76 -18.40 5.33
C LEU A 81 7.53 -19.07 3.96
N ARG A 82 8.41 -20.00 3.58
CA ARG A 82 8.24 -20.79 2.35
C ARG A 82 7.00 -21.68 2.43
N ASP A 83 6.82 -22.41 3.53
CA ASP A 83 5.67 -23.31 3.71
C ASP A 83 4.34 -22.54 3.68
N GLU A 84 4.28 -21.37 4.33
CA GLU A 84 3.11 -20.49 4.35
C GLU A 84 2.79 -19.94 2.95
N LYS A 85 3.83 -19.49 2.21
CA LYS A 85 3.68 -19.08 0.81
C LYS A 85 3.10 -20.21 -0.04
N ASP A 86 3.64 -21.42 0.06
CA ASP A 86 3.19 -22.58 -0.71
C ASP A 86 1.75 -22.99 -0.37
N MET A 87 1.32 -22.79 0.90
CA MET A 87 -0.08 -22.98 1.29
C MET A 87 -0.99 -21.92 0.67
N ALA A 88 -0.61 -20.64 0.74
CA ALA A 88 -1.38 -19.56 0.14
C ALA A 88 -1.53 -19.73 -1.38
N GLU A 89 -0.47 -20.15 -2.09
CA GLU A 89 -0.52 -20.43 -3.53
C GLU A 89 -1.48 -21.58 -3.88
N ARG A 90 -1.53 -22.62 -3.03
CA ARG A 90 -2.50 -23.72 -3.18
C ARG A 90 -3.94 -23.24 -2.99
N GLU A 91 -4.21 -22.42 -1.97
CA GLU A 91 -5.54 -21.86 -1.74
C GLU A 91 -6.00 -20.95 -2.89
N VAL A 92 -5.10 -20.11 -3.40
CA VAL A 92 -5.36 -19.26 -4.58
C VAL A 92 -5.71 -20.13 -5.78
N SER A 93 -4.95 -21.20 -6.03
CA SER A 93 -5.21 -22.12 -7.15
C SER A 93 -6.59 -22.77 -7.05
N VAL A 94 -7.00 -23.20 -5.84
CA VAL A 94 -8.33 -23.77 -5.60
C VAL A 94 -9.44 -22.74 -5.87
N LEU A 95 -9.27 -21.50 -5.42
CA LEU A 95 -10.24 -20.42 -5.66
C LEU A 95 -10.33 -20.06 -7.14
N GLU A 96 -9.20 -19.99 -7.85
CA GLU A 96 -9.17 -19.77 -9.29
C GLU A 96 -9.90 -20.89 -10.05
N GLU A 97 -9.71 -22.14 -9.64
CA GLU A 97 -10.43 -23.27 -10.22
C GLU A 97 -11.95 -23.16 -9.98
N GLN A 98 -12.38 -22.82 -8.77
CA GLN A 98 -13.80 -22.61 -8.46
C GLN A 98 -14.41 -21.48 -9.31
N ILE A 99 -13.71 -20.34 -9.44
CA ILE A 99 -14.13 -19.23 -10.28
C ILE A 99 -14.23 -19.66 -11.74
N ASN A 100 -13.26 -20.43 -12.25
CA ASN A 100 -13.29 -20.92 -13.62
C ASN A 100 -14.44 -21.92 -13.86
N ARG A 101 -14.73 -22.81 -12.90
CA ARG A 101 -15.90 -23.70 -12.96
C ARG A 101 -17.21 -22.90 -13.01
N ILE A 102 -17.36 -21.86 -12.18
CA ILE A 102 -18.55 -20.99 -12.19
C ILE A 102 -18.65 -20.24 -13.53
N LYS A 103 -17.55 -19.72 -14.08
CA LYS A 103 -17.54 -19.05 -15.38
C LYS A 103 -18.00 -19.95 -16.52
N ILE A 104 -17.62 -21.24 -16.49
CA ILE A 104 -18.02 -22.21 -17.53
C ILE A 104 -19.47 -22.67 -17.33
N LEU A 105 -19.93 -22.82 -16.07
CA LEU A 105 -21.28 -23.28 -15.75
C LEU A 105 -22.34 -22.17 -15.78
N SER A 106 -21.96 -20.90 -15.73
CA SER A 106 -22.91 -19.79 -15.83
C SER A 106 -23.35 -19.62 -17.28
N PRO A 107 -24.57 -20.06 -17.67
CA PRO A 107 -25.04 -19.84 -19.02
C PRO A 107 -25.24 -18.34 -19.15
N SER A 108 -24.47 -17.69 -20.02
CA SER A 108 -24.64 -16.29 -20.38
C SER A 108 -26.10 -16.03 -20.76
N SER A 109 -26.92 -15.60 -19.80
CA SER A 109 -28.36 -15.37 -19.95
C SER A 109 -28.63 -13.98 -20.55
N SER A 110 -27.75 -13.53 -21.44
CA SER A 110 -27.90 -12.31 -22.22
C SER A 110 -28.81 -12.54 -23.44
N LYS A 111 -30.00 -13.10 -23.23
CA LYS A 111 -31.09 -13.06 -24.22
C LYS A 111 -32.38 -12.59 -23.58
N LYS A 112 -32.59 -11.28 -23.73
CA LYS A 112 -33.86 -10.54 -23.65
C LYS A 112 -35.08 -11.45 -23.84
N LYS A 113 -35.89 -11.64 -22.80
CA LYS A 113 -37.32 -11.91 -22.93
C LYS A 113 -38.09 -10.97 -22.01
N LYS A 114 -38.63 -9.90 -22.60
CA LYS A 114 -39.80 -9.19 -22.06
C LYS A 114 -40.91 -10.22 -21.92
N LEU A 115 -41.27 -10.58 -20.69
CA LEU A 115 -42.55 -11.21 -20.41
C LEU A 115 -43.24 -10.41 -19.31
N PHE A 116 -44.20 -9.61 -19.76
CA PHE A 116 -45.26 -9.10 -18.92
C PHE A 116 -46.07 -10.28 -18.38
N VAL A 117 -46.03 -10.56 -17.08
CA VAL A 117 -47.06 -11.39 -16.43
C VAL A 117 -47.40 -10.81 -15.05
N ARG A 118 -48.45 -9.97 -15.09
CA ARG A 118 -49.64 -9.95 -14.22
C ARG A 118 -49.57 -10.66 -12.86
N ARG A 119 -49.84 -9.87 -11.81
CA ARG A 119 -50.17 -10.22 -10.41
C ARG A 119 -50.92 -11.56 -10.23
N ARG A 120 -50.50 -12.34 -9.22
CA ARG A 120 -51.40 -12.95 -8.22
C ARG A 120 -50.65 -13.31 -6.95
N SER A 121 -51.32 -13.05 -5.83
CA SER A 121 -50.93 -13.37 -4.46
C SER A 121 -50.84 -14.88 -4.23
N SER A 122 -49.82 -15.32 -3.51
CA SER A 122 -49.83 -16.61 -2.80
C SER A 122 -49.01 -16.46 -1.52
N LYS A 123 -49.73 -16.63 -0.43
CA LYS A 123 -49.30 -16.71 0.96
C LYS A 123 -49.03 -18.18 1.22
N GLU A 124 -47.81 -18.56 1.65
CA GLU A 124 -47.55 -19.66 2.60
C GLU A 124 -46.05 -19.95 2.78
N GLY A 125 -45.58 -19.69 4.01
CA GLY A 125 -44.85 -20.63 4.84
C GLY A 125 -43.61 -21.32 4.28
N ILE A 126 -42.45 -20.65 4.38
CA ILE A 126 -41.18 -21.33 4.66
C ILE A 126 -40.46 -20.52 5.75
N SER A 127 -39.98 -21.25 6.75
CA SER A 127 -39.29 -20.83 7.97
C SER A 127 -38.25 -19.71 7.78
N PRO A 128 -38.09 -18.80 8.76
CA PRO A 128 -37.01 -17.83 8.74
C PRO A 128 -35.71 -18.54 9.13
N THR A 129 -35.02 -19.12 8.14
CA THR A 129 -33.56 -19.23 8.25
C THR A 129 -33.04 -17.82 8.51
N LYS A 130 -32.29 -17.67 9.60
CA LYS A 130 -31.72 -16.41 10.09
C LYS A 130 -31.17 -15.64 8.89
N LYS A 131 -31.91 -14.62 8.46
CA LYS A 131 -31.47 -13.67 7.45
C LYS A 131 -30.24 -13.01 8.06
N THR A 132 -29.07 -13.49 7.62
CA THR A 132 -27.85 -12.71 7.62
C THR A 132 -28.26 -11.32 7.20
N ALA A 133 -28.09 -10.38 8.12
CA ALA A 133 -28.43 -8.98 7.94
C ALA A 133 -28.03 -8.58 6.52
N ASP A 134 -28.95 -7.95 5.82
CA ASP A 134 -28.80 -7.44 4.46
C ASP A 134 -27.57 -6.51 4.45
N GLN A 135 -26.39 -7.10 4.30
CA GLN A 135 -25.10 -6.41 4.35
C GLN A 135 -25.02 -5.62 3.06
N VAL A 136 -25.53 -4.40 3.10
CA VAL A 136 -25.47 -3.48 1.98
C VAL A 136 -24.02 -3.02 1.84
N LYS A 137 -23.25 -3.77 1.07
CA LYS A 137 -21.89 -3.40 0.68
C LYS A 137 -21.96 -2.29 -0.36
N VAL A 138 -22.07 -1.05 0.12
CA VAL A 138 -22.00 0.13 -0.75
C VAL A 138 -20.54 0.36 -1.14
N THR A 139 -20.25 0.37 -2.44
CA THR A 139 -18.93 0.72 -2.97
C THR A 139 -19.05 1.97 -3.81
N PHE A 140 -18.19 2.95 -3.56
CA PHE A 140 -18.15 4.19 -4.31
C PHE A 140 -16.90 4.21 -5.18
N VAL A 141 -17.10 4.15 -6.50
CA VAL A 141 -16.01 4.19 -7.47
C VAL A 141 -15.83 5.62 -7.98
N ARG A 142 -14.61 6.13 -7.90
CA ARG A 142 -14.24 7.45 -8.44
C ARG A 142 -14.26 7.40 -9.97
N LYS A 143 -14.88 8.39 -10.62
CA LYS A 143 -14.82 8.54 -12.08
C LYS A 143 -13.53 9.26 -12.48
N ILE A 144 -12.95 8.90 -13.62
CA ILE A 144 -11.76 9.57 -14.17
C ILE A 144 -12.12 11.03 -14.47
N GLY A 145 -11.30 11.97 -14.01
CA GLY A 145 -11.55 13.42 -14.15
C GLY A 145 -12.57 14.00 -13.16
N GLU A 146 -13.11 13.20 -12.23
CA GLU A 146 -13.95 13.72 -11.16
C GLU A 146 -13.08 14.43 -10.10
N GLU A 147 -13.48 15.63 -9.73
CA GLU A 147 -12.88 16.41 -8.65
C GLU A 147 -13.27 15.86 -7.27
N LYS A 148 -12.39 16.07 -6.28
CA LYS A 148 -12.55 15.57 -4.90
C LYS A 148 -13.88 16.01 -4.29
N GLU A 149 -14.24 17.28 -4.44
CA GLU A 149 -15.48 17.84 -3.89
C GLU A 149 -16.73 17.29 -4.56
N VAL A 150 -16.68 17.07 -5.87
CA VAL A 150 -17.80 16.52 -6.65
C VAL A 150 -18.06 15.08 -6.23
N PHE A 151 -17.00 14.28 -6.07
CA PHE A 151 -17.10 12.92 -5.54
C PHE A 151 -17.67 12.90 -4.12
N ASN A 152 -17.15 13.75 -3.22
CA ASN A 152 -17.61 13.83 -1.84
C ASN A 152 -19.10 14.18 -1.76
N LYS A 153 -19.55 15.22 -2.47
CA LYS A 153 -20.96 15.62 -2.55
C LYS A 153 -21.85 14.48 -3.03
N ARG A 154 -21.44 13.77 -4.09
CA ARG A 154 -22.17 12.62 -4.62
C ARG A 154 -22.31 11.49 -3.60
N VAL A 155 -21.21 11.12 -2.96
CA VAL A 155 -21.19 10.08 -1.91
C VAL A 155 -22.09 10.47 -0.74
N SER A 156 -22.00 11.72 -0.27
CA SER A 156 -22.86 12.24 0.79
C SER A 156 -24.35 12.16 0.42
N CYS A 157 -24.72 12.56 -0.80
CA CYS A 157 -26.09 12.45 -1.29
C CYS A 157 -26.60 11.00 -1.37
N ASP A 158 -25.74 10.05 -1.75
CA ASP A 158 -26.12 8.63 -1.83
C ASP A 158 -26.23 7.98 -0.45
N LEU A 159 -25.33 8.33 0.48
CA LEU A 159 -25.40 7.90 1.88
C LEU A 159 -26.63 8.47 2.60
N ALA A 160 -27.03 9.70 2.30
CA ALA A 160 -28.23 10.32 2.86
C ALA A 160 -29.54 9.61 2.45
N LYS A 161 -29.53 8.79 1.38
CA LYS A 161 -30.68 7.98 0.94
C LYS A 161 -30.78 6.64 1.66
N LEU A 162 -29.73 6.22 2.38
CA LEU A 162 -29.72 4.96 3.11
C LEU A 162 -30.63 5.01 4.34
N ARG A 163 -31.17 3.85 4.71
CA ARG A 163 -31.93 3.71 5.96
C ARG A 163 -30.98 3.80 7.15
N LYS A 164 -31.48 4.28 8.29
CA LYS A 164 -30.74 4.38 9.56
C LYS A 164 -29.96 3.09 9.89
N ALA A 165 -30.60 1.92 9.79
CA ALA A 165 -29.96 0.63 10.09
C ALA A 165 -28.76 0.33 9.17
N GLN A 166 -28.82 0.74 7.89
CA GLN A 166 -27.71 0.57 6.94
C GLN A 166 -26.55 1.51 7.28
N LEU A 167 -26.87 2.76 7.64
CA LEU A 167 -25.88 3.73 8.12
C LEU A 167 -25.20 3.28 9.41
N GLU A 168 -25.94 2.77 10.38
CA GLU A 168 -25.37 2.23 11.64
C GLU A 168 -24.43 1.05 11.39
N THR A 169 -24.76 0.19 10.42
CA THR A 169 -23.87 -0.92 10.01
C THR A 169 -22.56 -0.37 9.41
N LEU A 170 -22.66 0.63 8.53
CA LEU A 170 -21.48 1.30 7.97
C LEU A 170 -20.67 2.06 9.02
N CYS A 171 -21.33 2.63 10.04
CA CYS A 171 -20.66 3.27 11.16
C CYS A 171 -19.83 2.28 11.97
N ALA A 172 -20.40 1.12 12.31
CA ALA A 172 -19.70 0.06 13.02
C ALA A 172 -18.47 -0.43 12.24
N ASP A 173 -18.61 -0.64 10.92
CA ASP A 173 -17.51 -1.06 10.04
C ASP A 173 -16.37 -0.02 9.94
N LYS A 174 -16.67 1.26 10.18
CA LYS A 174 -15.70 2.37 10.13
C LYS A 174 -15.28 2.86 11.50
N ALA A 175 -15.74 2.23 12.59
CA ALA A 175 -15.49 2.65 13.96
C ALA A 175 -15.84 4.14 14.22
N ILE A 176 -16.94 4.62 13.63
CA ILE A 176 -17.47 5.97 13.89
C ILE A 176 -18.78 5.91 14.68
N GLU A 177 -19.09 6.95 15.44
CA GLU A 177 -20.33 7.05 16.19
C GLU A 177 -21.47 7.56 15.30
N TYR A 178 -22.67 7.00 15.47
CA TYR A 178 -23.86 7.49 14.77
C TYR A 178 -24.40 8.77 15.44
N ALA A 179 -24.24 9.91 14.78
CA ALA A 179 -24.68 11.23 15.27
C ALA A 179 -25.86 11.83 14.46
N GLY A 180 -26.53 10.99 13.65
CA GLY A 180 -27.66 11.38 12.80
C GLY A 180 -27.33 11.36 11.31
N VAL A 181 -28.35 11.13 10.46
CA VAL A 181 -28.19 10.83 9.03
C VAL A 181 -27.31 11.83 8.29
N LYS A 182 -27.55 13.14 8.45
CA LYS A 182 -26.79 14.18 7.73
C LYS A 182 -25.32 14.25 8.15
N LYS A 183 -25.06 14.24 9.46
CA LYS A 183 -23.69 14.33 10.01
C LYS A 183 -22.90 13.07 9.67
N THR A 184 -23.46 11.91 9.98
CA THR A 184 -22.85 10.61 9.69
C THR A 184 -22.63 10.39 8.19
N ALA A 185 -23.54 10.82 7.31
CA ALA A 185 -23.33 10.74 5.87
C ALA A 185 -22.16 11.64 5.40
N GLY A 186 -21.98 12.81 6.02
CA GLY A 186 -20.81 13.67 5.80
C GLY A 186 -19.51 12.99 6.24
N ASP A 187 -19.45 12.54 7.49
CA ASP A 187 -18.26 11.89 8.06
C ASP A 187 -17.84 10.65 7.25
N LEU A 188 -18.80 9.82 6.84
CA LEU A 188 -18.55 8.68 5.97
C LEU A 188 -18.09 9.11 4.58
N ALA A 189 -18.70 10.15 3.98
CA ALA A 189 -18.31 10.65 2.68
C ALA A 189 -16.85 11.15 2.69
N ASP A 190 -16.42 11.80 3.77
CA ASP A 190 -15.04 12.24 3.95
C ASP A 190 -14.07 11.07 4.03
N ILE A 191 -14.39 10.00 4.79
CA ILE A 191 -13.59 8.78 4.85
C ILE A 191 -13.49 8.10 3.47
N TYR A 192 -14.61 7.97 2.75
CA TYR A 192 -14.60 7.38 1.41
C TYR A 192 -13.84 8.24 0.40
N THR A 193 -13.93 9.56 0.52
CA THR A 193 -13.19 10.51 -0.32
C THR A 193 -11.69 10.44 -0.02
N ALA A 194 -11.30 10.45 1.25
CA ALA A 194 -9.91 10.27 1.66
C ALA A 194 -9.35 8.93 1.16
N ARG A 195 -10.14 7.85 1.19
CA ARG A 195 -9.71 6.55 0.63
C ARG A 195 -9.57 6.58 -0.90
N ALA A 196 -10.48 7.23 -1.61
CA ALA A 196 -10.50 7.27 -3.07
C ALA A 196 -9.45 8.24 -3.67
N TYR A 197 -9.03 9.26 -2.91
CA TYR A 197 -8.08 10.28 -3.36
C TYR A 197 -6.73 10.25 -2.61
N GLY A 198 -6.68 9.65 -1.43
CA GLY A 198 -5.51 9.61 -0.55
C GLY A 198 -4.69 8.33 -0.66
N GLN A 199 -4.77 7.59 -1.78
CA GLN A 199 -3.88 6.46 -2.00
C GLN A 199 -2.66 6.89 -2.83
N PRO A 200 -1.54 7.13 -2.13
CA PRO A 200 -0.40 6.23 -2.23
C PRO A 200 -0.11 5.66 -0.84
N VAL A 201 -0.71 4.52 -0.52
CA VAL A 201 -0.31 3.72 0.64
C VAL A 201 -0.01 2.31 0.13
N ASN A 202 1.28 2.12 -0.18
CA ASN A 202 2.05 0.91 0.11
C ASN A 202 1.41 -0.42 -0.31
N ARG A 203 1.22 -0.61 -1.62
CA ARG A 203 1.39 -1.92 -2.24
C ARG A 203 2.76 -1.99 -2.93
N CYS A 204 3.82 -1.93 -2.14
CA CYS A 204 5.02 -2.72 -2.38
C CYS A 204 5.73 -2.89 -1.03
N LEU A 205 6.23 -4.09 -0.81
CA LEU A 205 6.84 -4.56 0.42
C LEU A 205 8.11 -3.77 0.75
N ALA A 206 8.21 -3.26 1.97
CA ALA A 206 9.45 -2.99 2.69
C ALA A 206 9.05 -3.11 4.17
N SER A 207 9.11 -4.29 4.78
CA SER A 207 10.33 -4.81 5.44
C SER A 207 11.12 -3.69 6.11
N ASP A 208 11.13 -3.75 7.44
CA ASP A 208 12.07 -3.07 8.32
C ASP A 208 13.44 -2.92 7.65
N ASN A 209 13.87 -1.67 7.48
CA ASN A 209 15.26 -1.33 7.73
C ASN A 209 15.33 0.15 8.08
N GLU A 210 15.66 0.41 9.34
CA GLU A 210 16.21 1.68 9.81
C GLU A 210 17.62 1.87 9.20
N ASP A 211 18.12 3.11 9.29
CA ASP A 211 19.40 3.62 8.79
C ASP A 211 19.41 3.87 7.26
N ASP A 212 19.76 5.04 6.71
CA ASP A 212 20.70 6.08 7.15
C ASP A 212 20.49 7.41 6.37
N GLU A 213 20.88 8.51 7.01
CA GLU A 213 21.73 9.63 6.51
C GLU A 213 21.96 9.78 4.98
N GLN A 214 22.06 10.95 4.33
CA GLN A 214 22.60 12.27 4.71
C GLN A 214 22.48 13.24 3.50
N ASN A 215 22.63 14.55 3.78
CA ASN A 215 23.06 15.67 2.93
C ASN A 215 22.18 16.14 1.76
N ASP A 216 21.68 17.37 1.75
CA ASP A 216 22.36 18.71 1.69
C ASP A 216 22.73 19.08 0.25
N GLU A 217 22.01 20.05 -0.30
CA GLU A 217 22.59 21.16 -1.07
C GLU A 217 21.48 22.19 -1.39
N GLY A 218 21.78 23.45 -1.08
CA GLY A 218 20.87 24.57 -1.17
C GLY A 218 20.57 25.01 -2.60
N ASP A 219 19.50 25.78 -2.73
CA ASP A 219 19.48 26.82 -3.74
C ASP A 219 18.77 28.05 -3.17
N ASP A 220 19.52 29.14 -3.22
CA ASP A 220 19.26 30.45 -2.68
C ASP A 220 18.60 31.27 -3.80
N ASP A 221 17.27 31.20 -3.94
CA ASP A 221 16.54 32.06 -4.89
C ASP A 221 15.78 33.15 -4.13
N SER A 222 16.57 34.16 -3.74
CA SER A 222 16.11 35.44 -3.27
C SER A 222 15.60 36.25 -4.47
N THR A 223 14.31 36.14 -4.79
CA THR A 223 13.66 37.07 -5.72
C THR A 223 13.21 38.33 -4.98
N ASP A 224 13.99 39.38 -5.18
CA ASP A 224 13.68 40.78 -4.93
C ASP A 224 12.47 41.20 -5.79
N VAL A 225 11.45 41.81 -5.17
CA VAL A 225 10.35 42.46 -5.90
C VAL A 225 10.15 43.86 -5.34
N PRO A 226 10.50 44.92 -6.09
CA PRO A 226 10.33 46.29 -5.66
C PRO A 226 8.89 46.77 -5.85
N ALA A 227 8.46 47.59 -4.89
CA ALA A 227 7.59 48.77 -4.99
C ALA A 227 6.38 48.74 -5.95
N THR A 228 5.18 49.06 -5.42
CA THR A 228 4.48 50.29 -5.84
C THR A 228 3.27 50.62 -4.95
N SER A 229 3.20 51.91 -4.61
CA SER A 229 2.01 52.77 -4.57
C SER A 229 0.97 52.58 -3.46
N THR A 230 1.25 53.29 -2.38
CA THR A 230 0.31 54.20 -1.72
C THR A 230 -0.49 55.04 -2.74
N GLU A 231 -1.81 54.87 -2.79
CA GLU A 231 -2.74 55.92 -3.23
C GLU A 231 -4.02 55.86 -2.36
N VAL A 232 -4.35 57.03 -1.82
CA VAL A 232 -5.47 57.44 -0.95
C VAL A 232 -6.49 58.16 -1.87
N PRO A 233 -7.67 58.70 -1.47
CA PRO A 233 -8.78 58.36 -0.56
C PRO A 233 -10.13 58.20 -1.33
N ALA A 234 -11.28 58.03 -0.63
CA ALA A 234 -12.39 59.01 -0.68
C ALA A 234 -13.66 58.48 0.01
N ALA A 235 -14.18 59.32 0.91
CA ALA A 235 -15.45 59.18 1.59
C ALA A 235 -16.65 59.31 0.62
N SER A 236 -17.77 58.72 1.01
CA SER A 236 -19.09 59.31 0.76
C SER A 236 -20.01 58.91 1.90
N GLU A 237 -20.21 59.87 2.79
CA GLU A 237 -21.30 59.91 3.75
C GLU A 237 -22.62 60.05 2.98
N THR A 238 -23.63 59.30 3.39
CA THR A 238 -25.03 59.50 2.99
C THR A 238 -25.81 60.06 4.16
N SER A 239 -26.25 61.30 4.05
CA SER A 239 -27.45 61.86 4.69
C SER A 239 -27.96 63.01 3.83
#